data_AF-A0A0B7B5U3-F1
#
_entry.id   AF-A0A0B7B5U3-F1
#
_cell.length_a   1.000
_cell.length_b   1.000
_cell.length_c   1.000
_cell.angle_alpha   90.00
_cell.angle_beta   90.00
_cell.angle_gamma   90.00
#
_symmetry.space_group_name_H-M   'P 1'
#
loop_
_entity.id
_entity.type
_entity.pdbx_description
1 polymer ?
#
loop_
_entity_poly.entity_id
_entity_poly.type
_entity_poly.pdbx_seq_one_letter_code
_entity_poly.pdbx_strand_id
1 'polypeptide(L)'
;VLFRSIVLRFFKYILKKWGEKLNDRSEEEKRIIKGKMASATHSQTVAYLKPLFRKLKNKDVDEGLLGSIVEIVQFMMDKNYIRANDAYLEMAIGNAPWPIGVTMVGIHARTGREKISSRYVAHVLNDETQRKYIQAVKRLMTQCQILFPTDPSRSYNFLRPSDNSSL
;
A
#
# COMPACT_ATOMS: atom_id res chain seq x y z
N VAL A 1 19.60 -8.48 0.08
CA VAL A 1 19.53 -8.59 -1.41
C VAL A 1 18.28 -9.33 -1.87
N LEU A 2 17.98 -10.52 -1.34
CA LEU A 2 16.80 -11.31 -1.70
C LEU A 2 15.47 -10.53 -1.57
N PHE A 3 15.21 -9.94 -0.40
CA PHE A 3 13.95 -9.20 -0.15
C PHE A 3 13.67 -8.06 -1.14
N ARG A 4 14.68 -7.26 -1.47
CA ARG A 4 14.57 -6.18 -2.48
C ARG A 4 14.13 -6.73 -3.84
N SER A 5 14.69 -7.88 -4.23
CA SER A 5 14.34 -8.52 -5.51
C SER A 5 12.92 -9.08 -5.51
N ILE A 6 12.44 -9.62 -4.38
CA ILE A 6 11.08 -10.11 -4.20
C ILE A 6 10.08 -8.97 -4.33
N VAL A 7 10.27 -7.89 -3.57
CA VAL A 7 9.43 -6.68 -3.62
C VAL A 7 9.34 -6.14 -5.06
N LEU A 8 10.50 -5.99 -5.72
CA LEU A 8 10.55 -5.47 -7.08
C LEU A 8 9.81 -6.38 -8.07
N ARG A 9 10.02 -7.70 -8.01
CA ARG A 9 9.34 -8.66 -8.89
C ARG A 9 7.84 -8.68 -8.63
N PHE A 10 7.43 -8.68 -7.36
CA PHE A 10 6.03 -8.71 -6.97
C PHE A 10 5.28 -7.46 -7.43
N PHE A 11 5.79 -6.26 -7.15
CA PHE A 11 5.15 -5.02 -7.62
C PHE A 11 5.05 -4.93 -9.13
N LYS A 12 6.09 -5.36 -9.86
CA LYS A 12 6.03 -5.45 -11.33
C LYS A 12 4.98 -6.44 -11.81
N TYR A 13 4.85 -7.58 -11.13
CA TYR A 13 3.84 -8.59 -11.44
C TYR A 13 2.42 -8.03 -11.27
N ILE A 14 2.13 -7.36 -10.15
CA ILE A 14 0.82 -6.70 -9.94
C ILE A 14 0.56 -5.62 -10.99
N LEU A 15 1.55 -4.75 -11.30
CA LEU A 15 1.41 -3.73 -12.34
C LEU A 15 1.11 -4.32 -13.72
N LYS A 16 1.76 -5.43 -14.05
CA LYS A 16 1.54 -6.15 -15.30
C LYS A 16 0.11 -6.71 -15.35
N LYS A 17 -0.31 -7.43 -14.31
CA LYS A 17 -1.65 -8.00 -14.22
C LYS A 17 -2.76 -6.94 -14.25
N TRP A 18 -2.53 -5.81 -13.59
CA TRP A 18 -3.44 -4.67 -13.64
C TRP A 18 -3.50 -4.07 -15.05
N GLY A 19 -2.35 -3.91 -15.73
CA GLY A 19 -2.31 -3.44 -17.12
C GLY A 19 -3.01 -4.39 -18.11
N GLU A 20 -2.81 -5.70 -17.97
CA GLU A 20 -3.52 -6.75 -18.73
C GLU A 20 -5.04 -6.59 -18.56
N LYS A 21 -5.53 -6.54 -17.30
CA LYS A 21 -6.95 -6.35 -17.01
C LYS A 21 -7.53 -5.05 -17.60
N LEU A 22 -6.75 -3.97 -17.61
CA LEU A 22 -7.19 -2.71 -18.21
C LEU A 22 -7.25 -2.77 -19.73
N ASN A 23 -6.43 -3.59 -20.37
CA ASN A 23 -6.39 -3.79 -21.81
C ASN A 23 -7.46 -4.76 -22.30
N ASP A 24 -7.85 -5.73 -21.47
CA ASP A 24 -8.89 -6.73 -21.78
C ASP A 24 -10.32 -6.15 -21.80
N ARG A 25 -10.51 -4.93 -21.29
CA ARG A 25 -11.79 -4.19 -21.36
C ARG A 25 -12.23 -3.94 -22.81
N SER A 26 -13.54 -3.81 -23.02
CA SER A 26 -14.07 -3.47 -24.35
C SER A 26 -13.66 -2.05 -24.77
N GLU A 27 -13.74 -1.74 -26.07
CA GLU A 27 -13.41 -0.41 -26.56
C GLU A 27 -14.38 0.66 -26.05
N GLU A 28 -15.65 0.29 -25.84
CA GLU A 28 -16.68 1.14 -25.24
C GLU A 28 -16.30 1.49 -23.79
N GLU A 29 -15.92 0.49 -22.99
CA GLU A 29 -15.47 0.68 -21.61
C GLU A 29 -14.20 1.51 -21.50
N LYS A 30 -13.29 1.40 -22.48
CA LYS A 30 -12.06 2.22 -22.52
C LYS A 30 -12.35 3.68 -22.86
N ARG A 31 -13.38 3.95 -23.67
CA ARG A 31 -13.70 5.30 -24.16
C ARG A 31 -14.46 6.16 -23.14
N ILE A 32 -15.24 5.54 -22.26
CA ILE A 32 -15.95 6.27 -21.18
C ILE A 32 -14.97 6.91 -20.19
N ILE A 33 -15.43 7.94 -19.48
CA ILE A 33 -14.61 8.72 -18.53
C ILE A 33 -13.96 7.82 -17.48
N LYS A 34 -14.74 6.92 -16.87
CA LYS A 34 -14.24 5.93 -15.89
C LYS A 34 -13.11 5.07 -16.47
N GLY A 35 -13.27 4.64 -17.72
CA GLY A 35 -12.30 3.86 -18.47
C GLY A 35 -10.95 4.56 -18.59
N LYS A 36 -11.00 5.80 -19.07
CA LYS A 36 -9.84 6.69 -19.24
C LYS A 36 -9.16 7.01 -17.91
N MET A 37 -9.94 7.31 -16.87
CA MET A 37 -9.44 7.60 -15.52
C MET A 37 -8.71 6.40 -14.92
N ALA A 38 -9.22 5.18 -15.11
CA ALA A 38 -8.56 3.96 -14.63
C ALA A 38 -7.19 3.77 -15.30
N SER A 39 -7.11 3.96 -16.63
CA SER A 39 -5.85 3.88 -17.39
C SER A 39 -4.86 5.00 -17.01
N ALA A 40 -5.35 6.22 -16.78
CA ALA A 40 -4.54 7.33 -16.28
C ALA A 40 -3.99 7.04 -14.88
N THR A 41 -4.82 6.47 -13.99
CA THR A 41 -4.42 6.09 -12.64
C THR A 41 -3.34 5.02 -12.67
N HIS A 42 -3.45 4.01 -13.54
CA HIS A 42 -2.40 3.02 -13.75
C HIS A 42 -1.10 3.68 -14.21
N SER A 43 -1.15 4.51 -15.24
CA SER A 43 0.02 5.21 -15.80
C SER A 43 0.72 6.09 -14.77
N GLN A 44 -0.05 6.82 -13.97
CA GLN A 44 0.47 7.62 -12.86
C GLN A 44 1.12 6.75 -11.79
N THR A 45 0.50 5.61 -11.44
CA THR A 45 1.05 4.67 -10.44
C THR A 45 2.38 4.08 -10.91
N VAL A 46 2.48 3.72 -12.21
CA VAL A 46 3.75 3.28 -12.82
C VAL A 46 4.81 4.39 -12.70
N ALA A 47 4.46 5.64 -13.01
CA ALA A 47 5.38 6.77 -12.90
C ALA A 47 5.87 6.98 -11.46
N TYR A 48 4.95 6.90 -10.49
CA TYR A 48 5.27 7.06 -9.07
C TYR A 48 6.15 5.95 -8.51
N LEU A 49 6.08 4.72 -9.04
CA LEU A 49 6.92 3.61 -8.60
C LEU A 49 8.32 3.59 -9.22
N LYS A 50 8.57 4.33 -10.32
CA LYS A 50 9.89 4.38 -10.98
C LYS A 50 11.04 4.74 -10.03
N PRO A 51 10.94 5.78 -9.17
CA PRO A 51 11.99 6.11 -8.21
C PRO A 51 12.25 4.97 -7.22
N LEU A 52 11.21 4.36 -6.66
CA LEU A 52 11.32 3.23 -5.73
C LEU A 52 12.00 2.03 -6.40
N PHE A 53 11.64 1.69 -7.64
CA PHE A 53 12.29 0.61 -8.39
C PHE A 53 13.77 0.87 -8.65
N ARG A 54 14.16 2.12 -8.91
CA ARG A 54 15.58 2.51 -9.03
C ARG A 54 16.30 2.32 -7.70
N LYS A 55 15.75 2.82 -6.60
CA LYS A 55 16.32 2.66 -5.26
C LYS A 55 16.45 1.19 -4.85
N LEU A 56 15.44 0.36 -5.12
CA LEU A 56 15.48 -1.09 -4.82
C LEU A 56 16.60 -1.81 -5.59
N LYS A 57 16.83 -1.45 -6.86
CA LYS A 57 17.94 -2.01 -7.68
C LYS A 57 19.31 -1.55 -7.18
N ASN A 58 19.42 -0.27 -6.84
CA ASN A 58 20.67 0.35 -6.40
C ASN A 58 20.97 0.10 -4.92
N LYS A 59 20.07 -0.60 -4.20
CA LYS A 59 20.14 -0.86 -2.75
C LYS A 59 20.11 0.43 -1.89
N ASP A 60 19.54 1.50 -2.43
CA ASP A 60 19.46 2.86 -1.85
C ASP A 60 18.09 3.14 -1.19
N VAL A 61 17.48 2.11 -0.62
CA VAL A 61 16.28 2.23 0.22
C VAL A 61 16.74 2.08 1.66
N ASP A 62 16.28 2.99 2.52
CA ASP A 62 16.43 2.86 3.97
C ASP A 62 15.96 1.47 4.44
N GLU A 63 16.76 0.80 5.28
CA GLU A 63 16.47 -0.58 5.69
C GLU A 63 15.17 -0.69 6.49
N GLY A 64 14.82 0.35 7.24
CA GLY A 64 13.56 0.41 7.98
C GLY A 64 12.35 0.50 7.07
N LEU A 65 12.37 1.44 6.11
CA LEU A 65 11.35 1.54 5.08
C LEU A 65 11.25 0.26 4.24
N LEU A 66 12.40 -0.34 3.87
CA LEU A 66 12.42 -1.60 3.15
C LEU A 66 11.75 -2.71 3.97
N GLY A 67 12.02 -2.79 5.28
CA GLY A 67 11.39 -3.73 6.20
C GLY A 67 9.86 -3.64 6.14
N SER A 68 9.32 -2.43 6.28
CA SER A 68 7.86 -2.20 6.19
C SER A 68 7.29 -2.58 4.82
N ILE A 69 7.96 -2.23 3.72
CA ILE A 69 7.51 -2.62 2.37
C ILE A 69 7.51 -4.14 2.20
N VAL A 70 8.52 -4.83 2.73
CA VAL A 70 8.61 -6.29 2.68
C VAL A 70 7.47 -6.94 3.44
N GLU A 71 7.16 -6.45 4.64
CA GLU A 71 6.05 -6.95 5.46
C GLU A 71 4.70 -6.77 4.75
N ILE A 72 4.44 -5.59 4.16
CA ILE A 72 3.24 -5.35 3.34
C ILE A 72 3.18 -6.37 2.19
N VAL A 73 4.30 -6.60 1.49
CA VAL A 73 4.35 -7.57 0.38
C VAL A 73 4.09 -8.99 0.86
N GLN A 74 4.63 -9.40 2.00
CA GLN A 74 4.38 -10.72 2.59
C GLN A 74 2.90 -10.91 2.89
N PHE A 75 2.25 -9.98 3.58
CA PHE A 75 0.82 -10.08 3.86
C PHE A 75 -0.05 -10.04 2.60
N MET A 76 0.34 -9.30 1.57
CA MET A 76 -0.33 -9.35 0.27
C MET A 76 -0.19 -10.71 -0.41
N MET A 77 0.99 -11.34 -0.34
CA MET A 77 1.22 -12.68 -0.89
C MET A 77 0.40 -13.75 -0.16
N ASP A 78 0.23 -13.59 1.16
CA ASP A 78 -0.63 -14.45 2.00
C ASP A 78 -2.13 -14.14 1.85
N LYS A 79 -2.47 -13.16 1.02
CA LYS A 79 -3.84 -12.63 0.84
C LYS A 79 -4.48 -12.20 2.17
N ASN A 80 -3.67 -11.68 3.10
CA ASN A 80 -4.14 -11.05 4.33
C ASN A 80 -4.12 -9.54 4.18
N TYR A 81 -5.12 -8.99 3.49
CA TYR A 81 -5.16 -7.57 3.14
C TYR A 81 -5.43 -6.67 4.34
N ILE A 82 -6.03 -7.20 5.41
CA ILE A 82 -6.18 -6.49 6.69
C ILE A 82 -4.80 -6.22 7.29
N ARG A 83 -3.98 -7.26 7.48
CA ARG A 83 -2.62 -7.08 8.00
C ARG A 83 -1.73 -6.27 7.07
N ALA A 84 -1.87 -6.45 5.76
CA ALA A 84 -1.15 -5.62 4.79
C ALA A 84 -1.51 -4.13 4.94
N ASN A 85 -2.79 -3.82 5.19
CA ASN A 85 -3.25 -2.47 5.46
C ASN A 85 -2.71 -1.91 6.77
N ASP A 86 -2.70 -2.71 7.84
CA ASP A 86 -2.19 -2.27 9.15
C ASP A 86 -0.71 -1.92 9.05
N ALA A 87 0.10 -2.78 8.44
CA ALA A 87 1.53 -2.53 8.18
C ALA A 87 1.74 -1.28 7.29
N TYR A 88 0.85 -1.05 6.31
CA TYR A 88 0.88 0.16 5.50
C TYR A 88 0.59 1.43 6.31
N LEU A 89 -0.41 1.40 7.19
CA LEU A 89 -0.76 2.53 8.04
C LEU A 89 0.36 2.84 9.03
N GLU A 90 0.95 1.81 9.65
CA GLU A 90 2.11 1.97 10.53
C GLU A 90 3.31 2.57 9.77
N MET A 91 3.57 2.14 8.53
CA MET A 91 4.63 2.74 7.72
C MET A 91 4.35 4.20 7.34
N ALA A 92 3.11 4.51 6.94
CA ALA A 92 2.74 5.81 6.39
C ALA A 92 2.53 6.89 7.46
N ILE A 93 2.02 6.50 8.63
CA ILE A 93 1.66 7.39 9.74
C ILE A 93 2.63 7.25 10.90
N GLY A 94 3.35 6.11 11.00
CA GLY A 94 4.12 5.71 12.17
C GLY A 94 3.24 5.24 13.32
N ASN A 95 3.88 4.58 14.28
CA ASN A 95 3.35 4.42 15.63
C ASN A 95 3.40 5.77 16.38
N ALA A 96 2.71 6.80 15.88
CA ALA A 96 2.43 7.98 16.68
C ALA A 96 1.38 7.56 17.71
N PRO A 97 1.62 7.70 19.03
CA PRO A 97 0.63 7.34 20.04
C PRO A 97 -0.56 8.29 19.90
N TRP A 98 -1.60 7.86 19.18
CA TRP A 98 -2.89 8.51 19.17
C TRP A 98 -3.90 7.60 19.87
N PRO A 99 -4.58 8.08 20.93
CA PRO A 99 -5.52 7.28 21.68
C PRO A 99 -6.78 7.11 20.83
N ILE A 100 -6.98 5.93 20.26
CA ILE A 100 -8.29 5.57 19.71
C ILE A 100 -9.18 5.23 20.91
N GLY A 101 -9.82 6.26 21.47
CA GLY A 101 -11.06 6.19 22.25
C GLY A 101 -11.14 5.16 23.36
N VAL A 102 -10.41 5.34 24.47
CA VAL A 102 -10.91 5.06 25.82
C VAL A 102 -10.36 6.13 26.76
N THR A 103 -11.22 7.03 27.23
CA THR A 103 -10.94 7.82 28.43
C THR A 103 -10.93 6.86 29.61
N MET A 104 -9.77 6.29 29.96
CA MET A 104 -9.62 5.65 31.26
C MET A 104 -8.99 6.63 32.24
N VAL A 105 -9.87 7.17 33.06
CA VAL A 105 -9.60 7.98 34.25
C VAL A 105 -8.76 7.13 35.22
N GLY A 106 -7.65 7.67 35.68
CA GLY A 106 -6.82 7.03 36.69
C GLY A 106 -5.54 7.81 36.93
N ILE A 107 -5.53 8.61 38.00
CA ILE A 107 -4.32 9.18 38.60
C ILE A 107 -3.42 7.99 38.93
N HIS A 108 -2.44 7.69 38.09
CA HIS A 108 -1.18 6.97 38.31
C HIS A 108 -0.59 6.63 36.94
N ALA A 109 -0.06 7.65 36.26
CA ALA A 109 0.75 7.45 35.06
C ALA A 109 2.04 6.72 35.46
N ARG A 110 2.04 5.39 35.38
CA ARG A 110 3.26 4.60 35.58
C ARG A 110 4.26 4.93 34.48
N THR A 111 5.45 5.33 34.89
CA THR A 111 6.60 5.68 34.07
C THR A 111 7.07 4.48 33.25
N GLY A 112 6.69 4.45 31.98
CA GLY A 112 7.15 3.47 31.00
C GLY A 112 7.14 4.08 29.60
N ARG A 113 7.69 5.29 29.45
CA ARG A 113 7.87 5.94 28.15
C ARG A 113 9.08 5.31 27.48
N GLU A 114 8.96 4.06 27.07
CA GLU A 114 9.88 3.52 26.07
C GLU A 114 9.81 4.43 24.84
N LYS A 115 10.98 4.80 24.31
CA LYS A 115 11.12 5.73 23.19
C LYS A 115 10.37 5.17 21.98
N ILE A 116 9.12 5.58 21.82
CA ILE A 116 8.35 5.35 20.60
C ILE A 116 9.05 6.13 19.50
N SER A 117 9.84 5.40 18.72
CA SER A 117 10.69 5.93 17.68
C SER A 117 9.83 6.43 16.52
N SER A 118 9.46 7.71 16.57
CA SER A 118 8.82 8.49 15.50
C SER A 118 9.65 8.62 14.20
N ARG A 119 10.69 7.80 14.02
CA ARG A 119 11.74 7.97 13.00
C ARG A 119 11.21 7.96 11.56
N TYR A 120 10.12 7.25 11.24
CA TYR A 120 9.67 7.11 9.84
C TYR A 120 8.72 8.25 9.37
N VAL A 121 7.87 8.75 10.25
CA VAL A 121 6.78 9.70 9.93
C VAL A 121 7.31 11.04 9.45
N ALA A 122 8.30 11.56 10.16
CA ALA A 122 8.86 12.88 9.90
C ALA A 122 9.59 12.96 8.55
N HIS A 123 10.21 11.85 8.11
CA HIS A 123 10.92 11.81 6.83
C HIS A 123 9.98 11.57 5.64
N VAL A 124 8.98 10.68 5.79
CA VAL A 124 7.96 10.42 4.76
C VAL A 124 7.17 11.68 4.41
N LEU A 125 6.77 12.46 5.41
CA LEU A 125 5.99 13.69 5.22
C LEU A 125 6.83 14.88 4.72
N ASN A 126 8.15 14.76 4.60
CA ASN A 126 9.01 15.81 4.06
C ASN A 126 9.48 15.54 2.61
N ASP A 127 9.47 14.29 2.12
CA ASP A 127 9.85 13.96 0.74
C ASP A 127 8.63 13.67 -0.16
N GLU A 128 8.42 14.53 -1.17
CA GLU A 128 7.34 14.42 -2.15
C GLU A 128 7.45 13.16 -3.02
N THR A 129 8.67 12.73 -3.35
CA THR A 129 8.91 11.50 -4.10
C THR A 129 8.50 10.29 -3.26
N GLN A 130 8.81 10.33 -1.96
CA GLN A 130 8.42 9.30 -1.00
C GLN A 130 6.92 9.18 -0.84
N ARG A 131 6.21 10.29 -0.68
CA ARG A 131 4.75 10.31 -0.65
C ARG A 131 4.13 9.69 -1.90
N LYS A 132 4.65 10.03 -3.09
CA LYS A 132 4.13 9.51 -4.36
C LYS A 132 4.27 7.99 -4.47
N TYR A 133 5.43 7.41 -4.16
CA TYR A 133 5.55 5.95 -4.24
C TYR A 133 4.81 5.23 -3.10
N ILE A 134 4.66 5.83 -1.91
CA ILE A 134 3.83 5.25 -0.83
C ILE A 134 2.36 5.22 -1.26
N GLN A 135 1.86 6.32 -1.83
CA GLN A 135 0.52 6.35 -2.42
C GLN A 135 0.37 5.27 -3.52
N ALA A 136 1.39 5.09 -4.35
CA ALA A 136 1.39 4.06 -5.39
C ALA A 136 1.37 2.63 -4.80
N VAL A 137 2.07 2.39 -3.69
CA VAL A 137 2.00 1.11 -2.95
C VAL A 137 0.59 0.84 -2.47
N LYS A 138 -0.11 1.84 -1.89
CA LYS A 138 -1.52 1.68 -1.49
C LYS A 138 -2.42 1.29 -2.66
N ARG A 139 -2.24 1.93 -3.82
CA ARG A 139 -2.98 1.59 -5.04
C ARG A 139 -2.70 0.15 -5.48
N LEU A 140 -1.45 -0.30 -5.41
CA LEU A 140 -1.11 -1.69 -5.70
C LEU A 140 -1.75 -2.67 -4.73
N MET A 141 -1.86 -2.34 -3.44
CA MET A 141 -2.55 -3.20 -2.47
C MET A 141 -4.02 -3.37 -2.84
N THR A 142 -4.71 -2.27 -3.17
CA THR A 142 -6.10 -2.33 -3.64
C THR A 142 -6.23 -3.19 -4.91
N GLN A 143 -5.34 -3.00 -5.88
CA GLN A 143 -5.38 -3.79 -7.12
C GLN A 143 -5.02 -5.26 -6.88
N CYS A 144 -4.12 -5.55 -5.94
CA CYS A 144 -3.79 -6.92 -5.54
C CYS A 144 -5.03 -7.64 -4.99
N GLN A 145 -5.80 -7.01 -4.10
CA GLN A 145 -7.05 -7.59 -3.59
C GLN A 145 -8.11 -7.80 -4.69
N ILE A 146 -8.22 -6.86 -5.64
CA ILE A 146 -9.14 -6.99 -6.78
C ILE A 146 -8.73 -8.14 -7.72
N LEU A 147 -7.42 -8.36 -7.92
CA LEU A 147 -6.89 -9.42 -8.78
C LEU A 147 -6.88 -10.78 -8.10
N PHE A 148 -6.71 -10.81 -6.78
CA PHE A 148 -6.58 -12.01 -5.96
C PHE A 148 -7.53 -11.93 -4.75
N PRO A 149 -8.84 -12.12 -4.96
CA PRO A 149 -9.81 -12.04 -3.87
C PRO A 149 -9.55 -13.12 -2.80
N THR A 150 -10.01 -12.84 -1.59
CA THR A 150 -9.88 -13.70 -0.42
C THR A 150 -11.16 -13.65 0.42
N ASP A 151 -11.23 -14.46 1.47
CA ASP A 151 -12.36 -14.46 2.39
C ASP A 151 -12.63 -13.06 2.96
N PRO A 152 -13.89 -12.71 3.28
CA PRO A 152 -14.23 -11.41 3.87
C PRO A 152 -13.42 -11.09 5.13
N SER A 153 -13.10 -12.10 5.94
CA SER A 153 -12.31 -11.98 7.18
C SER A 153 -10.84 -11.59 6.96
N ARG A 154 -10.35 -11.61 5.72
CA ARG A 154 -8.99 -11.22 5.34
C ARG A 154 -8.97 -10.11 4.29
N SER A 155 -10.14 -9.61 3.87
CA SER A 155 -10.30 -8.55 2.89
C SER A 155 -10.36 -7.18 3.59
N TYR A 156 -9.60 -6.22 3.09
CA TYR A 156 -9.70 -4.84 3.56
C TYR A 156 -10.78 -4.11 2.77
N ASN A 157 -11.76 -3.51 3.44
CA ASN A 157 -12.95 -2.90 2.82
C ASN A 157 -13.62 -3.86 1.82
N PHE A 158 -14.12 -4.99 2.31
CA PHE A 158 -14.85 -5.96 1.49
C PHE A 158 -16.05 -5.28 0.82
N LEU A 159 -15.92 -5.01 -0.48
CA LEU A 159 -17.03 -4.56 -1.31
C LEU A 159 -17.80 -5.80 -1.75
N ARG A 160 -19.10 -5.87 -1.45
CA ARG A 160 -19.93 -6.97 -1.93
C ARG A 160 -19.99 -6.91 -3.47
N PRO A 161 -20.07 -8.06 -4.16
CA PRO A 161 -20.21 -8.07 -5.63
C PRO A 161 -21.36 -7.21 -6.17
N SER A 162 -22.42 -6.99 -5.37
CA SER A 162 -23.57 -6.12 -5.67
C SER A 162 -23.26 -4.61 -5.68
N ASP A 163 -22.14 -4.18 -5.10
CA ASP A 163 -21.78 -2.75 -5.00
C ASP A 163 -20.96 -2.29 -6.22
N ASN A 164 -20.64 -3.21 -7.15
CA ASN A 164 -19.87 -2.94 -8.36
C ASN A 164 -20.70 -2.29 -9.49
N SER A 165 -22.02 -2.23 -9.34
CA SER A 165 -22.96 -1.60 -10.28
C SER A 165 -23.12 -0.09 -10.09
N SER A 166 -22.45 0.52 -9.10
CA SER A 166 -22.63 1.94 -8.75
C SER A 166 -21.35 2.78 -8.81
N LEU A 167 -20.26 2.25 -9.37
CA LEU A 167 -19.02 3.00 -9.62
C LEU A 167 -18.69 3.02 -11.10
#